data_AF-A0A1I8ELU2-F1
#
_entry.id   AF-A0A1I8ELU2-F1
#
_cell.length_a   1.000
_cell.length_b   1.000
_cell.length_c   1.000
_cell.angle_alpha   90.00
_cell.angle_beta   90.00
_cell.angle_gamma   90.00
#
_symmetry.space_group_name_H-M   'P 1'
#
loop_
_entity.id
_entity.type
_entity.pdbx_description
1 polymer ?
#
loop_
_entity_poly.entity_id
_entity_poly.type
_entity_poly.pdbx_seq_one_letter_code
_entity_poly.pdbx_strand_id
1 'polypeptide(L)'
;MSINCLPSEIQLIILNYCDLFSLLQLRQVSKYHKWLVEHNLCYRNYLDVVSDYLTMFYNCKQKNFTLLNKQNDYDIIFDKIFSFINLYMPALRDLSFRHCSVILTLNGLIQVSELASAAPRLYRLDLSQTCNKPFFETDAILALQYFRQLKILIMDGFVIQKTIGKGCSYRLEVPPIRFMQHLETLVLNCPYDTLARILYSLCETNCYLYKLKHISVSGIKFFYYLLILI
;
A
#
# COMPACT_ATOMS: atom_id res chain seq x y z
N MET A 1 16.78 26.73 -26.47
CA MET A 1 17.75 25.85 -25.77
C MET A 1 17.13 24.47 -25.65
N SER A 2 17.87 23.41 -25.99
CA SER A 2 17.39 22.03 -25.81
C SER A 2 17.67 21.56 -24.39
N ILE A 3 16.71 20.88 -23.76
CA ILE A 3 16.86 20.26 -22.43
C ILE A 3 18.08 19.32 -22.37
N ASN A 4 18.42 18.70 -23.50
CA ASN A 4 19.56 17.79 -23.62
C ASN A 4 20.93 18.48 -23.45
N CYS A 5 20.97 19.82 -23.47
CA CYS A 5 22.19 20.58 -23.23
C CYS A 5 22.48 20.80 -21.74
N LEU A 6 21.54 20.45 -20.84
CA LEU A 6 21.74 20.56 -19.40
C LEU A 6 22.55 19.36 -18.88
N PRO A 7 23.35 19.53 -17.81
CA PRO A 7 23.99 18.42 -17.12
C PRO A 7 22.96 17.41 -16.59
N SER A 8 23.34 16.13 -16.50
CA SER A 8 22.49 15.03 -16.03
C SER A 8 21.90 15.29 -14.65
N GLU A 9 22.64 15.93 -13.78
CA GLU A 9 22.26 16.23 -12.41
C GLU A 9 21.11 17.23 -12.38
N ILE A 10 21.17 18.26 -13.22
CA ILE A 10 20.10 19.26 -13.36
C ILE A 10 18.86 18.62 -13.97
N GLN A 11 19.02 17.74 -14.96
CA GLN A 11 17.91 17.00 -15.55
C GLN A 11 17.23 16.12 -14.49
N LEU A 12 18.00 15.36 -13.69
CA LEU A 12 17.46 14.54 -12.61
C LEU A 12 16.72 15.36 -11.54
N ILE A 13 17.23 16.56 -11.21
CA ILE A 13 16.52 17.48 -10.30
C ILE A 13 15.18 17.90 -10.90
N ILE A 14 15.13 18.24 -12.19
CA ILE A 14 13.86 18.57 -12.87
C ILE A 14 12.89 17.38 -12.82
N LEU A 15 13.38 16.17 -13.09
CA LEU A 15 12.56 14.95 -13.08
C LEU A 15 11.93 14.65 -11.70
N ASN A 16 12.54 15.08 -10.59
CA ASN A 16 11.95 14.92 -9.26
C ASN A 16 10.64 15.69 -9.08
N TYR A 17 10.39 16.72 -9.90
CA TYR A 17 9.15 17.51 -9.88
C TYR A 17 8.12 17.03 -10.90
N CYS A 18 8.45 16.02 -11.72
CA CYS A 18 7.51 15.45 -12.67
C CYS A 18 6.61 14.40 -12.00
N ASP A 19 5.35 14.37 -12.40
CA ASP A 19 4.46 13.27 -12.03
C ASP A 19 4.93 11.95 -12.67
N LEU A 20 4.48 10.82 -12.09
CA LEU A 20 4.89 9.49 -12.55
C LEU A 20 4.53 9.27 -14.03
N PHE A 21 3.39 9.79 -14.48
CA PHE A 21 2.94 9.61 -15.86
C PHE A 21 3.86 10.30 -16.86
N SER A 22 4.24 11.55 -16.60
CA SER A 22 5.16 12.34 -17.42
C SER A 22 6.54 11.66 -17.50
N LEU A 23 7.02 11.09 -16.39
CA LEU A 23 8.24 10.28 -16.38
C LEU A 23 8.11 9.05 -17.28
N LEU A 24 7.00 8.31 -17.18
CA LEU A 24 6.75 7.12 -18.00
C LEU A 24 6.62 7.47 -19.50
N GLN A 25 6.06 8.63 -19.84
CA GLN A 25 6.03 9.14 -21.22
C GLN A 25 7.44 9.50 -21.70
N LEU A 26 8.20 10.23 -20.89
CA LEU A 26 9.56 10.64 -21.22
C LEU A 26 10.48 9.43 -21.46
N ARG A 27 10.28 8.36 -20.67
CA ARG A 27 10.99 7.08 -20.83
C ARG A 27 10.85 6.49 -22.24
N GLN A 28 9.76 6.77 -22.95
CA GLN A 28 9.49 6.25 -24.29
C GLN A 28 10.10 7.11 -25.42
N VAL A 29 10.66 8.28 -25.11
CA VAL A 29 11.15 9.24 -26.14
C VAL A 29 12.48 8.81 -26.75
N SER A 30 13.43 8.32 -25.94
CA SER A 30 14.76 7.92 -26.43
C SER A 30 15.47 7.01 -25.42
N LYS A 31 16.55 6.34 -25.85
CA LYS A 31 17.39 5.53 -24.95
C LYS A 31 17.98 6.35 -23.79
N TYR A 32 18.42 7.59 -24.05
CA TYR A 32 18.99 8.46 -23.01
C TYR A 32 17.95 8.82 -21.94
N HIS A 33 16.79 9.28 -22.38
CA HIS A 33 15.67 9.58 -21.49
C HIS A 33 15.18 8.35 -20.72
N LYS A 34 15.20 7.16 -21.34
CA LYS A 34 14.92 5.91 -20.65
C LYS A 34 15.85 5.70 -19.46
N TRP A 35 17.15 5.83 -19.67
CA TRP A 35 18.16 5.70 -18.61
C TRP A 35 17.97 6.73 -17.49
N LEU A 36 17.72 8.00 -17.84
CA LEU A 36 17.48 9.06 -16.85
C LEU A 36 16.25 8.81 -16.00
N VAL A 37 15.14 8.41 -16.62
CA VAL A 37 13.90 8.13 -15.90
C VAL A 37 14.08 6.89 -15.02
N GLU A 38 14.69 5.82 -15.52
CA GLU A 38 14.94 4.62 -14.72
C GLU A 38 15.85 4.94 -13.52
N HIS A 39 16.89 5.76 -13.73
CA HIS A 39 17.70 6.27 -12.63
C HIS A 39 16.87 7.07 -11.63
N ASN A 40 16.02 8.00 -12.09
CA ASN A 40 15.14 8.78 -11.21
C ASN A 40 14.21 7.88 -10.37
N LEU A 41 13.55 6.91 -11.01
CA LEU A 41 12.65 5.95 -10.35
C LEU A 41 13.39 5.14 -9.28
N CYS A 42 14.64 4.76 -9.53
CA CYS A 42 15.45 3.99 -8.59
C CYS A 42 15.67 4.69 -7.24
N TYR A 43 15.59 6.02 -7.18
CA TYR A 43 15.76 6.79 -5.93
C TYR A 43 14.44 7.34 -5.38
N ARG A 44 13.33 7.15 -6.08
CA ARG A 44 12.03 7.63 -5.63
C ARG A 44 11.58 6.80 -4.43
N ASN A 45 11.18 7.49 -3.37
CA ASN A 45 10.92 6.89 -2.05
C ASN A 45 9.43 6.76 -1.72
N TYR A 46 8.54 7.30 -2.55
CA TYR A 46 7.09 7.31 -2.34
C TYR A 46 6.34 6.91 -3.61
N LEU A 47 5.26 6.16 -3.45
CA LEU A 47 4.30 5.83 -4.49
C LEU A 47 2.89 5.75 -3.91
N ASP A 48 1.97 6.53 -4.45
CA ASP A 48 0.53 6.32 -4.28
C ASP A 48 -0.03 5.68 -5.55
N VAL A 49 -0.40 4.41 -5.43
CA VAL A 49 -0.81 3.59 -6.57
C VAL A 49 -2.10 4.11 -7.19
N VAL A 50 -3.01 4.70 -6.40
CA VAL A 50 -4.25 5.23 -6.95
C VAL A 50 -3.97 6.51 -7.71
N SER A 51 -3.37 7.51 -7.05
CA SER A 51 -3.17 8.83 -7.69
C SER A 51 -2.15 8.79 -8.81
N ASP A 52 -1.02 8.13 -8.60
CA ASP A 52 0.15 8.24 -9.48
C ASP A 52 0.07 7.26 -10.66
N TYR A 53 -0.61 6.12 -10.47
CA TYR A 53 -0.66 5.05 -11.46
C TYR A 53 -2.08 4.81 -12.00
N LEU A 54 -3.03 4.43 -11.14
CA LEU A 54 -4.35 3.99 -11.59
C LEU A 54 -5.17 5.12 -12.19
N THR A 55 -5.28 6.28 -11.54
CA THR A 55 -6.03 7.43 -12.07
C THR A 55 -5.52 7.82 -13.47
N MET A 56 -4.21 7.78 -13.69
CA MET A 56 -3.61 8.07 -14.99
C MET A 56 -3.89 6.98 -16.01
N PHE A 57 -3.78 5.72 -15.61
CA PHE A 57 -4.14 4.57 -16.44
C PHE A 57 -5.61 4.62 -16.87
N TYR A 58 -6.52 4.97 -15.96
CA TYR A 58 -7.94 5.19 -16.26
C TYR A 58 -8.14 6.32 -17.24
N ASN A 59 -7.55 7.49 -17.00
CA ASN A 59 -7.67 8.64 -17.89
C ASN A 59 -7.19 8.31 -19.32
N CYS A 60 -6.18 7.45 -19.46
CA CYS A 60 -5.71 6.97 -20.76
C CYS A 60 -6.64 5.92 -21.38
N LYS A 61 -7.16 4.98 -20.59
CA LYS A 61 -8.09 3.94 -21.06
C LYS A 61 -9.46 4.50 -21.43
N GLN A 62 -10.04 5.41 -20.63
CA GLN A 62 -11.33 6.04 -20.89
C GLN A 62 -11.36 6.79 -22.22
N LYS A 63 -10.20 7.31 -22.66
CA LYS A 63 -10.05 7.98 -23.95
C LYS A 63 -9.99 7.01 -25.14
N ASN A 64 -9.65 5.74 -24.92
CA ASN A 64 -9.28 4.83 -26.02
C ASN A 64 -10.08 3.51 -26.10
N PHE A 65 -10.79 3.04 -25.07
CA PHE A 65 -11.51 1.74 -25.15
C PHE A 65 -12.81 1.67 -24.33
N THR A 66 -13.85 1.14 -24.97
CA THR A 66 -15.16 0.77 -24.39
C THR A 66 -15.06 -0.41 -23.43
N LEU A 67 -15.67 -0.26 -22.24
CA LEU A 67 -16.22 -1.29 -21.34
C LEU A 67 -15.44 -2.62 -21.28
N LEU A 68 -14.43 -2.67 -20.42
CA LEU A 68 -13.77 -3.93 -20.05
C LEU A 68 -14.46 -4.57 -18.83
N ASN A 69 -14.50 -5.90 -18.82
CA ASN A 69 -15.01 -6.72 -17.71
C ASN A 69 -14.26 -6.37 -16.44
N LYS A 70 -14.95 -5.69 -15.52
CA LYS A 70 -14.32 -4.94 -14.42
C LYS A 70 -13.33 -5.81 -13.63
N GLN A 71 -13.68 -7.02 -13.20
CA GLN A 71 -12.91 -7.76 -12.20
C GLN A 71 -11.57 -8.35 -12.67
N ASN A 72 -11.53 -9.13 -13.76
CA ASN A 72 -10.32 -9.86 -14.18
C ASN A 72 -9.17 -8.95 -14.62
N ASP A 73 -9.46 -7.72 -15.04
CA ASP A 73 -8.45 -6.76 -15.48
C ASP A 73 -7.70 -6.12 -14.31
N TYR A 74 -8.32 -6.04 -13.12
CA TYR A 74 -7.67 -5.46 -11.94
C TYR A 74 -6.51 -6.31 -11.43
N ASP A 75 -6.68 -7.63 -11.43
CA ASP A 75 -5.64 -8.57 -10.98
C ASP A 75 -4.40 -8.48 -11.89
N ILE A 76 -4.62 -8.44 -13.21
CA ILE A 76 -3.55 -8.29 -14.22
C ILE A 76 -2.83 -6.94 -14.09
N ILE A 77 -3.56 -5.87 -13.72
CA ILE A 77 -2.95 -4.55 -13.50
C ILE A 77 -2.06 -4.57 -12.25
N PHE A 78 -2.45 -5.32 -11.21
CA PHE A 78 -1.72 -5.38 -9.96
C PHE A 78 -0.44 -6.21 -10.03
N ASP A 79 -0.46 -7.37 -10.69
CA ASP A 79 0.78 -8.12 -10.95
C ASP A 79 1.80 -7.28 -11.73
N LYS A 80 1.31 -6.43 -12.65
CA LYS A 80 2.15 -5.48 -13.39
C LYS A 80 2.68 -4.35 -12.51
N ILE A 81 1.88 -3.83 -11.57
CA ILE A 81 2.33 -2.80 -10.62
C ILE A 81 3.39 -3.37 -9.69
N PHE A 82 3.18 -4.56 -9.12
CA PHE A 82 4.18 -5.19 -8.27
C PHE A 82 5.46 -5.48 -9.05
N SER A 83 5.36 -6.03 -10.26
CA SER A 83 6.51 -6.23 -11.15
C SER A 83 7.24 -4.92 -11.48
N PHE A 84 6.48 -3.82 -11.66
CA PHE A 84 7.04 -2.50 -11.93
C PHE A 84 7.79 -1.95 -10.71
N ILE A 85 7.18 -2.00 -9.51
CA ILE A 85 7.82 -1.56 -8.27
C ILE A 85 9.10 -2.38 -8.03
N ASN A 86 9.02 -3.70 -8.23
CA ASN A 86 10.17 -4.62 -8.13
C ASN A 86 11.34 -4.20 -9.01
N LEU A 87 11.04 -3.81 -10.25
CA LEU A 87 12.07 -3.57 -11.25
C LEU A 87 12.66 -2.17 -11.18
N TYR A 88 11.88 -1.16 -10.81
CA TYR A 88 12.26 0.24 -10.99
C TYR A 88 12.30 1.08 -9.72
N MET A 89 11.75 0.61 -8.59
CA MET A 89 11.67 1.41 -7.36
C MET A 89 12.32 0.73 -6.13
N PRO A 90 13.59 0.28 -6.22
CA PRO A 90 14.34 -0.29 -5.10
C PRO A 90 14.76 0.74 -4.04
N ALA A 91 14.22 1.96 -4.04
CA ALA A 91 14.36 2.92 -2.94
C ALA A 91 13.03 3.23 -2.24
N LEU A 92 11.95 2.54 -2.61
CA LEU A 92 10.62 2.81 -2.10
C LEU A 92 10.54 2.58 -0.58
N ARG A 93 10.04 3.59 0.14
CA ARG A 93 9.83 3.56 1.59
C ARG A 93 8.36 3.72 1.96
N ASP A 94 7.63 4.49 1.19
CA ASP A 94 6.24 4.83 1.48
C ASP A 94 5.36 4.36 0.31
N LEU A 95 4.49 3.40 0.59
CA LEU A 95 3.59 2.82 -0.40
C LEU A 95 2.15 2.98 0.05
N SER A 96 1.31 3.54 -0.82
CA SER A 96 -0.12 3.71 -0.57
C SER A 96 -0.96 2.99 -1.61
N PHE A 97 -1.88 2.16 -1.12
CA PHE A 97 -3.03 1.60 -1.83
C PHE A 97 -4.33 2.21 -1.31
N ARG A 98 -4.25 3.45 -0.81
CA ARG A 98 -5.40 4.14 -0.24
C ARG A 98 -6.51 4.26 -1.28
N HIS A 99 -7.73 3.87 -0.90
CA HIS A 99 -8.93 3.94 -1.76
C HIS A 99 -8.80 3.14 -3.05
N CYS A 100 -7.91 2.15 -3.06
CA CYS A 100 -7.73 1.27 -4.19
C CYS A 100 -8.84 0.22 -4.25
N SER A 101 -9.66 0.27 -5.29
CA SER A 101 -10.80 -0.63 -5.51
C SER A 101 -10.42 -2.05 -5.96
N VAL A 102 -9.28 -2.58 -5.50
CA VAL A 102 -8.70 -3.86 -5.96
C VAL A 102 -8.49 -4.82 -4.80
N ILE A 103 -8.66 -6.11 -5.09
CA ILE A 103 -8.45 -7.20 -4.15
C ILE A 103 -6.93 -7.43 -3.96
N LEU A 104 -6.42 -7.15 -2.77
CA LEU A 104 -5.07 -7.47 -2.34
C LEU A 104 -4.98 -8.97 -2.07
N THR A 105 -4.25 -9.67 -2.94
CA THR A 105 -4.00 -11.10 -2.80
C THR A 105 -2.82 -11.37 -1.87
N LEU A 106 -2.77 -12.59 -1.31
CA LEU A 106 -1.64 -13.01 -0.47
C LEU A 106 -0.32 -12.91 -1.26
N ASN A 107 -0.31 -13.37 -2.50
CA ASN A 107 0.87 -13.37 -3.37
C ASN A 107 1.35 -11.95 -3.69
N GLY A 108 0.43 -11.03 -4.01
CA GLY A 108 0.77 -9.64 -4.28
C GLY A 108 1.43 -8.97 -3.06
N LEU A 109 0.86 -9.16 -1.87
CA LEU A 109 1.43 -8.62 -0.63
C LEU A 109 2.77 -9.28 -0.26
N ILE A 110 2.93 -10.58 -0.51
CA ILE A 110 4.21 -11.27 -0.34
C ILE A 110 5.26 -10.67 -1.27
N GLN A 111 4.96 -10.46 -2.56
CA GLN A 111 5.91 -9.84 -3.50
C GLN A 111 6.36 -8.45 -3.02
N VAL A 112 5.44 -7.62 -2.50
CA VAL A 112 5.79 -6.32 -1.90
C VAL A 112 6.60 -6.46 -0.61
N SER A 113 6.36 -7.51 0.16
CA SER A 113 7.16 -7.77 1.37
C SER A 113 8.56 -8.28 1.02
N GLU A 114 8.70 -9.09 -0.03
CA GLU A 114 9.98 -9.62 -0.53
C GLU A 114 10.86 -8.51 -1.11
N LEU A 115 10.24 -7.53 -1.77
CA LEU A 115 10.86 -6.24 -2.10
C LEU A 115 11.57 -5.59 -0.90
N ALA A 116 10.94 -5.58 0.27
CA ALA A 116 11.53 -5.03 1.49
C ALA A 116 12.70 -5.88 2.05
N SER A 117 12.90 -7.10 1.54
CA SER A 117 14.04 -7.97 1.89
C SER A 117 15.30 -7.68 1.07
N ALA A 118 15.18 -7.17 -0.16
CA ALA A 118 16.29 -6.82 -1.05
C ALA A 118 16.79 -5.35 -0.90
N ALA A 119 16.12 -4.55 -0.07
CA ALA A 119 16.29 -3.13 0.27
C ALA A 119 15.53 -2.13 -0.64
N PRO A 120 14.84 -1.12 -0.05
CA PRO A 120 14.82 -0.70 1.35
C PRO A 120 13.53 -1.17 2.02
N ARG A 121 13.72 -1.47 3.30
CA ARG A 121 12.81 -1.39 4.44
C ARG A 121 11.58 -0.49 4.19
N LEU A 122 10.54 -1.01 3.54
CA LEU A 122 9.25 -0.30 3.42
C LEU A 122 8.88 0.20 4.82
N TYR A 123 8.81 1.52 4.97
CA TYR A 123 8.68 2.22 6.23
C TYR A 123 7.21 2.44 6.55
N ARG A 124 6.43 2.84 5.53
CA ARG A 124 5.02 3.14 5.63
C ARG A 124 4.22 2.40 4.58
N LEU A 125 3.15 1.74 5.01
CA LEU A 125 2.19 1.06 4.16
C LEU A 125 0.79 1.55 4.52
N ASP A 126 0.10 2.10 3.53
CA ASP A 126 -1.28 2.57 3.69
C ASP A 126 -2.23 1.73 2.84
N LEU A 127 -3.09 0.98 3.52
CA LEU A 127 -4.09 0.06 2.96
C LEU A 127 -5.52 0.55 3.21
N SER A 128 -5.69 1.80 3.63
CA SER A 128 -7.01 2.37 3.93
C SER A 128 -7.93 2.41 2.71
N GLN A 129 -9.23 2.23 2.88
CA GLN A 129 -10.23 2.21 1.82
C GLN A 129 -11.36 3.21 2.10
N THR A 130 -12.12 3.53 1.06
CA THR A 130 -13.33 4.38 1.17
C THR A 130 -14.55 3.58 1.60
N CYS A 131 -14.53 2.26 1.45
CA CYS A 131 -15.65 1.36 1.72
C CYS A 131 -15.35 0.41 2.87
N ASN A 132 -16.41 -0.24 3.40
CA ASN A 132 -16.45 -0.96 4.68
C ASN A 132 -15.44 -2.10 4.88
N LYS A 133 -14.61 -2.42 3.88
CA LYS A 133 -13.59 -3.45 3.97
C LYS A 133 -12.40 -3.06 3.09
N PRO A 134 -11.17 -3.24 3.58
CA PRO A 134 -10.08 -3.47 2.66
C PRO A 134 -10.37 -4.77 1.92
N PHE A 135 -10.33 -4.71 0.59
CA PHE A 135 -10.54 -5.87 -0.27
C PHE A 135 -9.30 -6.76 -0.14
N PHE A 136 -9.16 -7.51 0.94
CA PHE A 136 -8.20 -8.59 1.00
C PHE A 136 -8.83 -9.83 0.38
N GLU A 137 -8.05 -10.63 -0.35
CA GLU A 137 -8.41 -12.02 -0.57
C GLU A 137 -8.34 -12.78 0.77
N THR A 138 -9.03 -13.92 0.87
CA THR A 138 -8.89 -14.83 2.02
C THR A 138 -7.42 -15.04 2.38
N ASP A 139 -7.10 -14.95 3.67
CA ASP A 139 -5.74 -15.09 4.22
C ASP A 139 -4.72 -14.02 3.77
N ALA A 140 -5.04 -13.12 2.84
CA ALA A 140 -4.06 -12.15 2.31
C ALA A 140 -3.52 -11.22 3.41
N ILE A 141 -4.33 -10.91 4.41
CA ILE A 141 -3.90 -10.11 5.57
C ILE A 141 -2.74 -10.77 6.34
N LEU A 142 -2.61 -12.10 6.28
CA LEU A 142 -1.52 -12.82 6.93
C LEU A 142 -0.16 -12.48 6.31
N ALA A 143 -0.12 -11.99 5.06
CA ALA A 143 1.12 -11.53 4.44
C ALA A 143 1.76 -10.34 5.19
N LEU A 144 1.01 -9.59 5.99
CA LEU A 144 1.56 -8.47 6.77
C LEU A 144 2.72 -8.89 7.68
N GLN A 145 2.77 -10.15 8.12
CA GLN A 145 3.86 -10.67 8.95
C GLN A 145 5.23 -10.65 8.24
N TYR A 146 5.25 -10.62 6.91
CA TYR A 146 6.50 -10.59 6.14
C TYR A 146 7.13 -9.19 6.05
N PHE A 147 6.37 -8.14 6.40
CA PHE A 147 6.86 -6.76 6.44
C PHE A 147 7.68 -6.49 7.71
N ARG A 148 8.85 -7.12 7.81
CA ARG A 148 9.68 -7.12 9.03
C ARG A 148 10.16 -5.74 9.47
N GLN A 149 10.17 -4.76 8.58
CA GLN A 149 10.79 -3.45 8.80
C GLN A 149 9.79 -2.29 8.82
N LEU A 150 8.50 -2.61 8.62
CA LEU A 150 7.44 -1.63 8.57
C LEU A 150 7.28 -0.96 9.95
N LYS A 151 7.27 0.36 9.93
CA LYS A 151 7.11 1.19 11.13
C LYS A 151 5.72 1.81 11.21
N ILE A 152 5.09 2.09 10.08
CA ILE A 152 3.77 2.69 10.01
C ILE A 152 2.86 1.80 9.16
N LEU A 153 1.78 1.31 9.77
CA LEU A 153 0.71 0.61 9.09
C LEU A 153 -0.58 1.42 9.24
N ILE A 154 -1.24 1.69 8.11
CA ILE A 154 -2.56 2.29 8.06
C ILE A 154 -3.49 1.32 7.35
N MET A 155 -4.64 1.03 7.97
CA MET A 155 -5.60 0.09 7.42
C MET A 155 -6.99 0.35 7.98
N ASP A 156 -8.00 -0.26 7.37
CA ASP A 156 -9.37 -0.16 7.82
C ASP A 156 -9.79 -1.39 8.62
N GLY A 157 -10.42 -1.17 9.76
CA GLY A 157 -10.89 -2.23 10.64
C GLY A 157 -9.74 -3.00 11.33
N PHE A 158 -9.96 -3.44 12.57
CA PHE A 158 -9.06 -4.43 13.18
C PHE A 158 -9.43 -5.86 12.77
N VAL A 159 -10.70 -6.12 12.49
CA VAL A 159 -11.21 -7.43 12.08
C VAL A 159 -11.76 -7.30 10.68
N ILE A 160 -11.14 -7.97 9.72
CA ILE A 160 -11.30 -7.61 8.30
C ILE A 160 -12.38 -8.43 7.62
N GLN A 161 -12.49 -9.73 7.95
CA GLN A 161 -13.43 -10.63 7.28
C GLN A 161 -14.17 -11.55 8.24
N LYS A 162 -15.43 -11.82 7.91
CA LYS A 162 -16.16 -13.02 8.30
C LYS A 162 -16.21 -13.92 7.07
N THR A 163 -15.30 -14.89 6.97
CA THR A 163 -15.37 -15.91 5.92
C THR A 163 -16.25 -17.06 6.39
N ILE A 164 -17.09 -17.60 5.51
CA ILE A 164 -17.87 -18.80 5.82
C ILE A 164 -16.91 -19.98 5.78
N GLY A 165 -16.52 -20.46 6.95
CA GLY A 165 -15.74 -21.68 7.10
C GLY A 165 -16.55 -22.93 6.76
N LYS A 166 -15.85 -24.05 6.57
CA LYS A 166 -16.50 -25.37 6.48
C LYS A 166 -17.36 -25.58 7.73
N GLY A 167 -18.65 -25.90 7.53
CA GLY A 167 -19.61 -26.12 8.61
C GLY A 167 -20.29 -24.86 9.16
N CYS A 168 -20.50 -23.81 8.34
CA CYS A 168 -21.23 -22.59 8.71
C CYS A 168 -20.62 -21.79 9.89
N SER A 169 -19.36 -22.07 10.25
CA SER A 169 -18.62 -21.29 11.24
C SER A 169 -18.03 -20.05 10.56
N TYR A 170 -18.29 -18.86 11.09
CA TYR A 170 -17.63 -17.66 10.59
C TYR A 170 -16.20 -17.60 11.14
N ARG A 171 -15.20 -17.53 10.26
CA ARG A 171 -13.82 -17.25 10.66
C ARG A 171 -13.56 -15.76 10.58
N LEU A 172 -13.06 -15.22 11.69
CA LEU A 172 -12.60 -13.85 11.77
C LEU A 172 -11.14 -13.78 11.38
N GLU A 173 -10.82 -13.00 10.36
CA GLU A 173 -9.43 -12.72 9.99
C GLU A 173 -8.91 -11.51 10.77
N VAL A 174 -7.89 -11.77 11.58
CA VAL A 174 -7.24 -10.78 12.43
C VAL A 174 -5.83 -10.53 11.88
N PRO A 175 -5.41 -9.26 11.71
CA PRO A 175 -4.08 -8.94 11.23
C PRO A 175 -3.00 -9.51 12.15
N PRO A 176 -1.92 -10.09 11.59
CA PRO A 176 -0.87 -10.73 12.37
C PRO A 176 0.10 -9.71 13.01
N ILE A 177 -0.43 -8.64 13.63
CA ILE A 177 0.37 -7.48 14.06
C ILE A 177 1.46 -7.89 15.04
N ARG A 178 1.22 -8.88 15.91
CA ARG A 178 2.22 -9.43 16.85
C ARG A 178 3.55 -9.84 16.21
N PHE A 179 3.57 -10.15 14.91
CA PHE A 179 4.79 -10.52 14.19
C PHE A 179 5.52 -9.31 13.56
N MET A 180 4.91 -8.12 13.60
CA MET A 180 5.45 -6.87 13.08
C MET A 180 6.31 -6.16 14.14
N GLN A 181 7.45 -6.77 14.50
CA GLN A 181 8.31 -6.35 15.61
C GLN A 181 8.85 -4.91 15.53
N HIS A 182 8.81 -4.28 14.36
CA HIS A 182 9.28 -2.92 14.11
C HIS A 182 8.16 -1.88 14.03
N LEU A 183 6.90 -2.29 14.18
CA LEU A 183 5.77 -1.40 14.06
C LEU A 183 5.78 -0.38 15.21
N GLU A 184 5.87 0.91 14.85
CA GLU A 184 5.86 2.04 15.78
C GLU A 184 4.51 2.74 15.80
N THR A 185 3.77 2.71 14.69
CA THR A 185 2.48 3.39 14.54
C THR A 185 1.47 2.50 13.82
N LEU A 186 0.30 2.32 14.43
CA LEU A 186 -0.85 1.65 13.84
C LEU A 186 -2.00 2.65 13.72
N VAL A 187 -2.53 2.84 12.52
CA VAL A 187 -3.72 3.67 12.27
C VAL A 187 -4.84 2.77 11.76
N LEU A 188 -5.95 2.75 12.50
CA LEU A 188 -7.13 1.95 12.21
C LEU A 188 -8.30 2.86 11.87
N ASN A 189 -8.78 2.83 10.63
CA ASN A 189 -10.03 3.49 10.26
C ASN A 189 -11.19 2.52 10.48
N CYS A 190 -12.03 2.81 11.47
CA CYS A 190 -13.00 1.87 12.00
C CYS A 190 -14.44 2.46 12.01
N PRO A 191 -15.04 2.79 10.84
CA PRO A 191 -16.37 3.40 10.77
C PRO A 191 -17.52 2.53 11.30
N TYR A 192 -17.32 1.21 11.40
CA TYR A 192 -18.31 0.21 11.82
C TYR A 192 -17.86 -0.62 13.02
N ASP A 193 -16.80 -0.18 13.68
CA ASP A 193 -16.18 -0.85 14.82
C ASP A 193 -16.37 0.00 16.08
N THR A 194 -16.33 -0.64 17.25
CA THR A 194 -16.27 0.09 18.52
C THR A 194 -14.84 0.02 19.06
N LEU A 195 -14.41 1.07 19.77
CA LEU A 195 -13.10 1.08 20.41
C LEU A 195 -12.93 -0.15 21.33
N ALA A 196 -13.98 -0.52 22.07
CA ALA A 196 -13.96 -1.69 22.94
C ALA A 196 -13.68 -3.00 22.18
N ARG A 197 -14.27 -3.19 20.99
CA ARG A 197 -14.02 -4.38 20.17
C ARG A 197 -12.58 -4.43 19.66
N ILE A 198 -12.05 -3.28 19.24
CA ILE A 198 -10.66 -3.15 18.77
C ILE A 198 -9.68 -3.47 19.90
N LEU A 199 -9.87 -2.85 21.07
CA LEU A 199 -9.01 -3.08 22.25
C LEU A 199 -9.10 -4.52 22.72
N TYR A 200 -10.29 -5.10 22.79
CA TYR A 200 -10.48 -6.51 23.14
C TYR A 200 -9.72 -7.43 22.20
N SER A 201 -9.81 -7.22 20.89
CA SER A 201 -9.09 -8.05 19.91
C SER A 201 -7.56 -7.86 19.98
N LEU A 202 -7.07 -6.65 20.28
CA LEU A 202 -5.65 -6.41 20.55
C LEU A 202 -5.17 -7.13 21.81
N CYS A 203 -5.99 -7.14 22.87
CA CYS A 203 -5.70 -7.87 24.11
C CYS A 203 -5.70 -9.39 23.88
N GLU A 204 -6.72 -9.95 23.22
CA GLU A 204 -6.83 -11.38 22.95
C GLU A 204 -5.69 -11.92 22.07
N THR A 205 -5.22 -11.11 21.12
CA THR A 205 -4.12 -11.50 20.23
C THR A 205 -2.75 -11.51 20.92
N ASN A 206 -2.69 -11.17 22.21
CA ASN A 206 -1.45 -11.02 22.98
C ASN A 206 -0.43 -10.18 22.21
N CYS A 207 -0.87 -9.06 21.65
CA CYS A 207 -0.02 -8.17 20.86
C CYS A 207 1.00 -7.45 21.76
N TYR A 208 2.11 -8.11 22.07
CA TYR A 208 3.27 -7.48 22.70
C TYR A 208 4.11 -6.76 21.65
N LEU A 209 3.71 -5.53 21.31
CA LEU A 209 4.46 -4.67 20.39
C LEU A 209 5.31 -3.68 21.18
N TYR A 210 6.48 -4.14 21.61
CA TYR A 210 7.42 -3.36 22.42
C TYR A 210 7.93 -2.05 21.76
N LYS A 211 7.76 -1.89 20.43
CA LYS A 211 8.10 -0.66 19.70
C LYS A 211 6.89 0.20 19.36
N LEU A 212 5.67 -0.26 19.61
CA LEU A 212 4.47 0.50 19.29
C LEU A 212 4.37 1.71 20.20
N LYS A 213 4.45 2.90 19.60
CA LYS A 213 4.38 4.18 20.30
C LYS A 213 3.02 4.85 20.14
N HIS A 214 2.31 4.54 19.04
CA HIS A 214 1.10 5.24 18.69
C HIS A 214 0.06 4.31 18.07
N ILE A 215 -1.16 4.37 18.60
CA ILE A 215 -2.36 3.79 17.99
C ILE A 215 -3.33 4.94 17.72
N SER A 216 -3.66 5.15 16.46
CA SER A 216 -4.73 6.06 16.07
C SER A 216 -5.95 5.25 15.67
N VAL A 217 -7.12 5.58 16.22
CA VAL A 217 -8.39 5.00 15.79
C VAL A 217 -9.31 6.12 15.32
N SER A 218 -9.64 6.11 14.03
CA SER A 218 -10.44 7.15 13.36
C SER A 218 -11.79 6.59 12.91
N GLY A 219 -12.81 7.46 12.85
CA GLY A 219 -14.13 7.12 12.30
C GLY A 219 -15.10 6.39 13.26
N ILE A 220 -14.75 6.21 14.54
CA ILE A 220 -15.64 5.54 15.51
C ILE A 220 -16.90 6.39 15.75
N LYS A 221 -18.09 5.84 15.50
CA LYS A 221 -19.37 6.53 15.75
C LYS A 221 -19.68 6.82 17.23
N PHE A 222 -19.01 6.14 18.16
CA PHE A 222 -19.20 6.28 19.60
C PHE A 222 -17.86 6.50 20.30
N PHE A 223 -17.45 7.76 20.42
CA PHE A 223 -16.28 8.16 21.20
C PHE A 223 -16.72 8.56 22.61
N TYR A 224 -16.35 7.76 23.61
CA TYR A 224 -16.08 8.29 24.94
C TYR A 224 -14.57 8.46 25.05
N TYR A 225 -14.13 9.67 25.40
CA TYR A 225 -12.73 10.04 25.58
C TYR A 225 -11.98 8.97 26.39
N LEU A 226 -10.95 8.38 25.81
CA LEU A 226 -9.93 7.69 26.59
C LEU A 226 -8.54 7.97 26.00
N LEU A 227 -7.74 8.68 26.78
CA LEU A 227 -6.30 8.78 26.60
C LEU A 227 -5.72 7.43 27.00
N ILE A 228 -5.17 6.65 26.07
CA ILE A 228 -4.45 5.41 26.41
C ILE A 228 -3.00 5.80 26.66
N LEU A 229 -2.62 5.89 27.93
CA LEU A 229 -1.24 5.74 28.37
C LEU A 229 -0.90 4.25 28.25
N ILE A 230 0.00 3.92 27.32
CA ILE A 230 0.71 2.64 27.25
C ILE A 230 1.91 2.73 28.19
#